data_AF-A0A951QIK5-F1
#
_entry.id   AF-A0A951QIK5-F1
#
_cell.length_a   1.000
_cell.length_b   1.000
_cell.length_c   1.000
_cell.angle_alpha   90.00
_cell.angle_beta   90.00
_cell.angle_gamma   90.00
#
_symmetry.space_group_name_H-M   'P 1'
#
loop_
_entity.id
_entity.type
_entity.pdbx_description
1 polymer ?
#
loop_
_entity_poly.entity_id
_entity_poly.type
_entity_poly.pdbx_seq_one_letter_code
_entity_poly.pdbx_strand_id
1 'polypeptide(L)'
;MAWEEFERNGTVGISGDRPVDEMMLALKRISTAYEDRFSRKPTVEELLYALETVLTTHPTRYVSDTEGLKLGEIMIKPNDHEKGLDDIDITQYEGVYTEATTPGYYVVLQRSQNGHNPLKTEVIKIPTLELQKHTLICKYEVLKNDITDEIAQLLIKKVLLNEYCDNFYKKQANTIDFVNLKFNTHNKIVYN
;
A
#
# COMPACT_ATOMS: atom_id res chain seq x y z
N MET A 1 23.96 10.26 -12.41
CA MET A 1 23.39 8.91 -12.25
C MET A 1 23.61 8.52 -10.81
N ALA A 2 22.54 8.33 -10.05
CA ALA A 2 22.65 7.87 -8.68
C ALA A 2 22.82 6.34 -8.69
N TRP A 3 23.86 5.87 -8.01
CA TRP A 3 24.01 4.47 -7.63
C TRP A 3 23.71 4.40 -6.14
N GLU A 4 22.85 3.47 -5.74
CA GLU A 4 22.33 3.30 -4.40
C GLU A 4 22.69 1.90 -3.90
N GLU A 5 23.27 1.85 -2.71
CA GLU A 5 23.36 0.61 -1.94
C GLU A 5 21.97 0.28 -1.40
N PHE A 6 21.57 -0.98 -1.52
CA PHE A 6 20.32 -1.48 -0.94
C PHE A 6 20.58 -2.65 -0.02
N GLU A 7 19.79 -2.74 1.04
CA GLU A 7 19.65 -3.94 1.87
C GLU A 7 18.19 -4.34 1.89
N ARG A 8 17.88 -5.55 1.40
CA ARG A 8 16.52 -6.10 1.40
C ARG A 8 16.56 -7.58 1.73
N ASN A 9 15.76 -8.00 2.72
CA ASN A 9 15.67 -9.40 3.14
C ASN A 9 17.03 -10.05 3.44
N GLY A 10 17.94 -9.32 4.10
CA GLY A 10 19.30 -9.79 4.42
C GLY A 10 20.23 -9.88 3.21
N THR A 11 19.83 -9.38 2.04
CA THR A 11 20.67 -9.28 0.84
C THR A 11 21.09 -7.84 0.64
N VAL A 12 22.40 -7.61 0.52
CA VAL A 12 22.98 -6.29 0.22
C VAL A 12 23.42 -6.25 -1.24
N GLY A 13 23.22 -5.12 -1.91
CA GLY A 13 23.66 -4.93 -3.29
C GLY A 13 23.74 -3.47 -3.70
N ILE A 14 24.14 -3.24 -4.95
CA ILE A 14 24.21 -1.91 -5.56
C ILE A 14 23.33 -1.90 -6.80
N SER A 15 22.43 -0.93 -6.89
CA SER A 15 21.62 -0.66 -8.08
C SER A 15 21.57 0.84 -8.33
N GLY A 16 20.89 1.31 -9.36
CA GLY A 16 20.78 2.74 -9.62
C GLY A 16 19.77 3.03 -10.72
N ASP A 17 19.52 4.32 -10.97
CA ASP A 17 18.51 4.76 -11.94
C ASP A 17 18.69 4.12 -13.32
N ARG A 18 19.93 4.07 -13.80
CA ARG A 18 20.24 3.58 -15.14
C ARG A 18 19.95 2.08 -15.32
N PRO A 19 20.41 1.16 -14.45
CA PRO A 19 19.98 -0.24 -14.49
C PRO A 19 18.45 -0.42 -14.48
N VAL A 20 17.72 0.38 -13.70
CA VAL A 20 16.25 0.33 -13.65
C VAL A 20 15.63 0.78 -14.97
N ASP A 21 16.11 1.89 -15.55
CA ASP A 21 15.63 2.41 -16.84
C ASP A 21 15.84 1.40 -17.97
N GLU A 22 17.01 0.75 -18.02
CA GLU A 22 17.30 -0.27 -19.03
C GLU A 22 16.37 -1.48 -18.89
N MET A 23 16.08 -1.90 -17.65
CA MET A 23 15.12 -2.97 -17.40
C MET A 23 13.69 -2.58 -17.83
N MET A 24 13.28 -1.34 -17.54
CA MET A 24 11.98 -0.81 -17.99
C MET A 24 11.88 -0.81 -19.53
N LEU A 25 12.94 -0.37 -20.22
CA LEU A 25 12.99 -0.40 -21.68
C LEU A 25 12.93 -1.82 -22.25
N ALA A 26 13.62 -2.77 -21.62
CA ALA A 26 13.57 -4.18 -22.01
C ALA A 26 12.16 -4.75 -21.86
N LEU A 27 11.51 -4.54 -20.71
CA LEU A 27 10.14 -4.99 -20.45
C LEU A 27 9.14 -4.38 -21.44
N LYS A 28 9.29 -3.09 -21.78
CA LYS A 28 8.46 -2.44 -22.80
C LYS A 28 8.60 -3.12 -24.16
N ARG A 29 9.83 -3.43 -24.58
CA ARG A 29 10.08 -4.12 -25.86
C ARG A 29 9.48 -5.54 -25.87
N ILE A 30 9.60 -6.27 -24.77
CA ILE A 30 9.00 -7.61 -24.63
C ILE A 30 7.47 -7.50 -24.73
N SER A 31 6.86 -6.56 -24.00
CA SER A 31 5.41 -6.35 -24.03
C SER A 31 4.92 -6.02 -25.44
N THR A 32 5.59 -5.12 -26.16
CA THR A 32 5.23 -4.77 -27.55
C THR A 32 5.34 -5.97 -28.48
N ALA A 33 6.47 -6.70 -28.46
CA ALA A 33 6.66 -7.87 -29.31
C ALA A 33 5.64 -8.99 -29.04
N TYR A 34 5.23 -9.15 -27.78
CA TYR A 34 4.20 -10.11 -27.38
C TYR A 34 2.81 -9.66 -27.87
N GLU A 35 2.48 -8.38 -27.70
CA GLU A 35 1.21 -7.79 -28.13
C GLU A 35 1.03 -7.84 -29.65
N ASP A 36 2.09 -7.56 -30.42
CA ASP A 36 2.08 -7.66 -31.87
C ASP A 36 1.78 -9.10 -32.36
N ARG A 37 2.20 -10.11 -31.60
CA ARG A 37 2.07 -11.53 -31.98
C ARG A 37 0.82 -12.21 -31.47
N PHE A 38 0.36 -11.85 -30.27
CA PHE A 38 -0.71 -12.54 -29.56
C PHE A 38 -1.89 -11.63 -29.21
N SER A 39 -1.86 -10.36 -29.61
CA SER A 39 -2.91 -9.36 -29.39
C SER A 39 -3.32 -9.18 -27.92
N ARG A 40 -2.39 -9.43 -27.00
CA ARG A 40 -2.52 -9.16 -25.56
C ARG A 40 -1.14 -8.91 -24.96
N LYS A 41 -1.09 -8.34 -23.76
CA LYS A 41 0.14 -8.27 -22.96
C LYS A 41 0.50 -9.66 -22.38
N PRO A 42 1.79 -9.93 -22.11
CA PRO A 42 2.20 -11.17 -21.45
C PRO A 42 1.72 -11.18 -19.99
N THR A 43 1.46 -12.37 -19.46
CA THR A 43 1.23 -12.59 -18.02
C THR A 43 2.55 -12.54 -17.26
N VAL A 44 2.47 -12.46 -15.92
CA VAL A 44 3.66 -12.50 -15.05
C VAL A 44 4.43 -13.80 -15.23
N GLU A 45 3.73 -14.95 -15.25
CA GLU A 45 4.36 -16.26 -15.45
C GLU A 45 5.13 -16.34 -16.77
N GLU A 46 4.58 -15.79 -17.85
CA GLU A 46 5.24 -15.78 -19.16
C GLU A 46 6.49 -14.89 -19.19
N LEU A 47 6.48 -13.75 -18.49
CA LEU A 47 7.64 -12.89 -18.34
C LEU A 47 8.74 -13.55 -17.50
N LEU A 48 8.36 -14.19 -16.38
CA LEU A 48 9.30 -14.89 -15.51
C LEU A 48 9.92 -16.09 -16.22
N TYR A 49 9.14 -16.85 -16.98
CA TYR A 49 9.63 -17.95 -17.79
C TYR A 49 10.67 -17.48 -18.82
N ALA A 50 10.43 -16.34 -19.49
CA ALA A 50 11.38 -15.76 -20.44
C ALA A 50 12.69 -15.33 -19.75
N LEU A 51 12.60 -14.69 -18.59
CA LEU A 51 13.75 -14.28 -17.80
C LEU A 51 14.57 -15.49 -17.30
N GLU A 52 13.90 -16.49 -16.75
CA GLU A 52 14.51 -17.75 -16.30
C GLU A 52 15.25 -18.44 -17.44
N THR A 53 14.62 -18.54 -18.60
CA THR A 53 15.24 -19.17 -19.78
C THR A 53 16.53 -18.44 -20.17
N VAL A 54 16.54 -17.11 -20.19
CA VAL A 54 17.73 -16.32 -20.55
C VAL A 54 18.86 -16.52 -19.54
N LEU A 55 18.54 -16.45 -18.24
CA LEU A 55 19.54 -16.59 -17.17
C LEU A 55 20.11 -18.01 -17.07
N THR A 56 19.29 -19.04 -17.29
CA THR A 56 19.72 -20.44 -17.18
C THR A 56 20.48 -20.92 -18.42
N THR A 57 20.22 -20.36 -19.61
CA THR A 57 20.90 -20.77 -20.84
C THR A 57 22.39 -20.36 -20.83
N HIS A 58 22.71 -19.15 -20.36
CA HIS A 58 24.09 -18.63 -20.33
C HIS A 58 24.37 -17.80 -19.05
N PRO A 59 24.38 -18.41 -17.86
CA PRO A 59 24.40 -17.69 -16.58
C PRO A 59 25.67 -16.84 -16.39
N THR A 60 26.83 -17.37 -16.77
CA THR A 60 28.13 -16.69 -16.65
C THR A 60 28.26 -15.42 -17.49
N ARG A 61 27.34 -15.21 -18.45
CA ARG A 61 27.29 -13.99 -19.27
C ARG A 61 26.65 -12.82 -18.55
N TYR A 62 25.78 -13.09 -17.58
CA TYR A 62 24.89 -12.09 -16.98
C TYR A 62 25.12 -11.90 -15.48
N VAL A 63 25.61 -12.94 -14.77
CA VAL A 63 25.89 -12.87 -13.33
C VAL A 63 27.29 -13.40 -13.02
N SER A 64 27.96 -12.77 -12.06
CA SER A 64 29.30 -13.16 -11.60
C SER A 64 29.28 -14.32 -10.59
N ASP A 65 28.15 -14.50 -9.89
CA ASP A 65 27.92 -15.60 -8.94
C ASP A 65 26.85 -16.53 -9.49
N THR A 66 27.26 -17.40 -10.41
CA THR A 66 26.33 -18.36 -11.03
C THR A 66 25.89 -19.46 -10.07
N GLU A 67 26.67 -19.75 -9.04
CA GLU A 67 26.34 -20.75 -8.01
C GLU A 67 25.25 -20.24 -7.05
N GLY A 68 25.13 -18.92 -6.89
CA GLY A 68 24.07 -18.25 -6.15
C GLY A 68 22.70 -18.20 -6.85
N LEU A 69 22.58 -18.66 -8.10
CA LEU A 69 21.30 -18.69 -8.82
C LEU A 69 20.33 -19.66 -8.14
N LYS A 70 19.23 -19.13 -7.62
CA LYS A 70 18.15 -19.89 -6.98
C LYS A 70 16.84 -19.58 -7.68
N LEU A 71 15.99 -20.60 -7.80
CA LEU A 71 14.57 -20.39 -8.10
C LEU A 71 13.96 -19.62 -6.93
N GLY A 72 13.52 -18.39 -7.19
CA GLY A 72 12.86 -17.55 -6.21
C GLY A 72 11.47 -17.17 -6.70
N GLU A 73 10.50 -17.12 -5.78
CA GLU A 73 9.23 -16.48 -6.05
C GLU A 73 9.43 -14.96 -6.05
N ILE A 74 9.25 -14.31 -7.20
CA ILE A 74 9.18 -12.86 -7.26
C ILE A 74 7.77 -12.46 -6.82
N MET A 75 7.64 -12.02 -5.57
CA MET A 75 6.38 -11.45 -5.08
C MET A 75 6.21 -10.03 -5.64
N ILE A 76 5.58 -9.93 -6.81
CA ILE A 76 5.14 -8.65 -7.36
C ILE A 76 3.85 -8.27 -6.66
N LYS A 77 3.96 -7.42 -5.64
CA LYS A 77 2.79 -6.67 -5.20
C LYS A 77 2.50 -5.62 -6.29
N PRO A 78 1.26 -5.53 -6.80
CA PRO A 78 0.88 -4.42 -7.66
C PRO A 78 1.33 -3.13 -6.98
N ASN A 79 1.91 -2.23 -7.76
CA ASN A 79 2.11 -0.87 -7.31
C ASN A 79 0.75 -0.19 -7.15
N ASP A 80 0.04 -0.51 -6.07
CA ASP A 80 -0.80 0.44 -5.35
C ASP A 80 0.12 1.41 -4.61
N HIS A 81 1.13 1.94 -5.31
CA HIS A 81 2.07 2.95 -4.80
C HIS A 81 1.33 4.28 -4.73
N GLU A 82 0.43 4.41 -3.77
CA GLU A 82 0.24 5.67 -3.08
C GLU A 82 1.56 5.94 -2.33
N LYS A 83 2.50 6.57 -3.05
CA LYS A 83 3.80 7.00 -2.49
C LYS A 83 3.55 7.70 -1.15
N GLY A 84 4.03 7.11 -0.05
CA GLY A 84 3.92 7.64 1.31
C GLY A 84 3.14 6.76 2.31
N LEU A 85 2.44 5.72 1.86
CA LEU A 85 1.66 4.85 2.77
C LEU A 85 2.39 3.62 3.32
N ASP A 86 3.41 3.11 2.63
CA ASP A 86 4.14 1.90 3.04
C ASP A 86 5.08 2.13 4.24
N ASP A 87 5.45 3.39 4.54
CA ASP A 87 6.26 3.75 5.71
C ASP A 87 5.45 3.87 7.02
N ILE A 88 4.13 3.68 6.93
CA ILE A 88 3.23 3.89 8.07
C ILE A 88 3.09 2.59 8.84
N ASP A 89 3.76 2.51 9.99
CA ASP A 89 3.55 1.42 10.93
C ASP A 89 2.15 1.52 11.57
N ILE A 90 1.17 0.87 10.92
CA ILE A 90 -0.23 0.82 11.36
C ILE A 90 -0.39 0.25 12.78
N THR A 91 0.59 -0.52 13.28
CA THR A 91 0.53 -1.12 14.63
C THR A 91 0.70 -0.08 15.75
N GLN A 92 1.17 1.13 15.39
CA GLN A 92 1.22 2.29 16.27
C GLN A 92 -0.15 2.98 16.41
N TYR A 93 -1.18 2.53 15.69
CA TYR A 93 -2.49 3.16 15.70
C TYR A 93 -3.56 2.19 16.23
N GLU A 94 -4.65 2.76 16.73
CA GLU A 94 -5.77 1.99 17.26
C GLU A 94 -7.09 2.72 17.04
N GLY A 95 -8.09 2.02 16.53
CA GLY A 95 -9.43 2.54 16.30
C GLY A 95 -10.26 2.28 17.53
N VAL A 96 -10.98 3.29 18.02
CA VAL A 96 -11.90 3.13 19.16
C VAL A 96 -13.14 3.99 18.98
N TYR A 97 -14.20 3.64 19.70
CA TYR A 97 -15.37 4.50 19.90
C TYR A 97 -15.26 5.24 21.23
N THR A 98 -15.61 6.52 21.26
CA THR A 98 -15.59 7.37 22.45
C THR A 98 -16.93 8.08 22.64
N GLU A 99 -17.35 8.18 23.91
CA GLU A 99 -18.56 8.89 24.34
C GLU A 99 -18.24 10.30 24.88
N ALA A 100 -17.08 10.85 24.54
CA ALA A 100 -16.65 12.17 25.00
C ALA A 100 -17.59 13.32 24.58
N THR A 101 -18.41 13.11 23.55
CA THR A 101 -19.51 14.02 23.15
C THR A 101 -20.82 13.25 23.00
N THR A 102 -21.93 13.99 22.87
CA THR A 102 -23.26 13.44 22.52
C THR A 102 -23.71 13.95 21.15
N PRO A 103 -23.93 13.07 20.14
CA PRO A 103 -23.61 11.64 20.15
C PRO A 103 -22.10 11.39 20.25
N GLY A 104 -21.73 10.16 20.64
CA GLY A 104 -20.34 9.71 20.64
C GLY A 104 -19.79 9.61 19.21
N TYR A 105 -18.49 9.32 19.08
CA TYR A 105 -17.82 9.28 17.79
C TYR A 105 -16.69 8.25 17.76
N TYR A 106 -16.28 7.86 16.56
CA TYR A 106 -15.10 7.02 16.38
C TYR A 106 -13.84 7.88 16.30
N VAL A 107 -12.72 7.34 16.76
CA VAL A 107 -11.40 7.98 16.65
C VAL A 107 -10.33 6.97 16.26
N VAL A 108 -9.30 7.46 15.59
CA VAL A 108 -8.02 6.78 15.50
C VAL A 108 -7.07 7.44 16.49
N LEU A 109 -6.50 6.61 17.37
CA LEU A 109 -5.50 6.98 18.36
C LEU A 109 -4.11 6.58 17.87
N GLN A 110 -3.10 7.40 18.13
CA GLN A 110 -1.70 7.03 17.96
C GLN A 110 -1.09 6.67 19.33
N ARG A 111 -0.39 5.54 19.39
CA ARG A 111 0.36 5.04 20.55
C ARG A 111 1.68 5.81 20.65
N SER A 112 2.04 6.25 21.85
CA SER A 112 3.36 6.84 22.10
C SER A 112 4.44 5.76 22.09
N GLN A 113 5.55 6.01 21.40
CA GLN A 113 6.71 5.12 21.36
C GLN A 113 7.53 5.10 22.67
N ASN A 114 7.24 6.00 23.61
CA ASN A 114 8.00 6.09 24.87
C ASN A 114 7.37 5.22 25.96
N GLY A 115 8.02 4.10 26.27
CA GLY A 115 7.59 3.02 27.17
C GLY A 115 7.37 3.36 28.66
N HIS A 116 7.17 4.62 29.04
CA HIS A 116 6.94 5.02 30.44
C HIS A 116 5.54 5.61 30.75
N ASN A 117 4.69 5.82 29.76
CA ASN A 117 3.23 5.91 29.92
C ASN A 117 2.64 6.04 28.50
N PRO A 118 1.79 5.12 28.00
CA PRO A 118 1.26 5.25 26.66
C PRO A 118 0.16 6.33 26.65
N LEU A 119 0.54 7.60 26.59
CA LEU A 119 -0.37 8.67 26.20
C LEU A 119 -0.84 8.37 24.77
N LYS A 120 -2.08 7.91 24.64
CA LYS A 120 -2.75 7.78 23.36
C LYS A 120 -3.24 9.16 22.95
N THR A 121 -2.86 9.61 21.76
CA THR A 121 -3.29 10.90 21.23
C THR A 121 -4.30 10.68 20.12
N GLU A 122 -5.44 11.39 20.16
CA GLU A 122 -6.39 11.40 19.04
C GLU A 122 -5.74 12.05 17.82
N VAL A 123 -5.71 11.32 16.71
CA VAL A 123 -5.09 11.79 15.47
C VAL A 123 -6.11 11.98 14.34
N ILE A 124 -7.20 11.22 14.36
CA ILE A 124 -8.32 11.35 13.42
C ILE A 124 -9.62 11.24 14.22
N LYS A 125 -10.52 12.18 14.00
CA LYS A 125 -11.87 12.19 14.58
C LYS A 125 -12.90 11.86 13.52
N ILE A 126 -13.82 10.95 13.79
CA ILE A 126 -14.79 10.42 12.81
C ILE A 126 -16.20 10.55 13.40
N PRO A 127 -16.82 11.74 13.31
CA PRO A 127 -18.13 12.01 13.90
C PRO A 127 -19.28 11.32 13.17
N THR A 128 -19.08 10.83 11.94
CA THR A 128 -20.13 10.15 11.18
C THR A 128 -19.56 8.93 10.47
N LEU A 129 -20.11 7.77 10.82
CA LEU A 129 -19.87 6.51 10.14
C LEU A 129 -21.20 5.79 9.94
N GLU A 130 -21.81 5.99 8.78
CA GLU A 130 -23.19 5.58 8.54
C GLU A 130 -23.36 4.87 7.19
N LEU A 131 -24.12 3.77 7.20
CA LEU A 131 -24.49 3.08 5.98
C LEU A 131 -25.69 3.76 5.33
N GLN A 132 -25.49 4.29 4.12
CA GLN A 132 -26.56 4.81 3.28
C GLN A 132 -26.68 3.96 2.01
N LYS A 133 -27.74 3.14 1.94
CA LYS A 133 -27.92 2.14 0.89
C LYS A 133 -26.72 1.18 0.82
N HIS A 134 -25.89 1.29 -0.22
CA HIS A 134 -24.68 0.50 -0.42
C HIS A 134 -23.39 1.33 -0.31
N THR A 135 -23.48 2.54 0.25
CA THR A 135 -22.32 3.42 0.48
C THR A 135 -22.14 3.65 1.97
N LEU A 136 -20.95 3.36 2.49
CA LEU A 136 -20.55 3.74 3.85
C LEU A 136 -20.06 5.19 3.81
N ILE A 137 -20.82 6.11 4.41
CA ILE A 137 -20.44 7.51 4.53
C ILE A 137 -19.52 7.65 5.74
N CYS A 138 -18.27 8.05 5.50
CA CYS A 138 -17.27 8.25 6.54
C CYS A 138 -16.83 9.72 6.54
N LYS A 139 -17.39 10.52 7.46
CA LYS A 139 -16.96 11.91 7.65
C LYS A 139 -15.92 11.96 8.74
N TYR A 140 -14.78 12.61 8.48
CA TYR A 140 -13.65 12.65 9.40
C TYR A 140 -12.94 13.99 9.39
N GLU A 141 -12.16 14.22 10.45
CA GLU A 141 -11.29 15.37 10.63
C GLU A 141 -9.90 14.89 11.05
N VAL A 142 -8.87 15.40 10.37
CA VAL A 142 -7.47 15.12 10.70
C VAL A 142 -6.98 16.14 11.73
N LEU A 143 -6.51 15.65 12.88
CA LEU A 143 -6.14 16.47 14.03
C LEU A 143 -4.64 16.80 14.10
N LYS A 144 -3.78 16.01 13.45
CA LYS A 144 -2.34 16.29 13.35
C LYS A 144 -1.91 16.64 11.93
N ASN A 145 -0.97 17.57 11.81
CA ASN A 145 -0.51 18.10 10.52
C ASN A 145 0.41 17.15 9.73
N ASP A 146 0.98 16.14 10.38
CA ASP A 146 1.82 15.10 9.77
C ASP A 146 1.00 13.98 9.12
N ILE A 147 -0.32 13.99 9.29
CA ILE A 147 -1.23 13.03 8.66
C ILE A 147 -1.88 13.69 7.44
N THR A 148 -1.65 13.13 6.27
CA THR A 148 -2.33 13.55 5.04
C THR A 148 -3.71 12.90 4.93
N ASP A 149 -4.49 13.32 3.94
CA ASP A 149 -5.82 12.78 3.70
C ASP A 149 -5.78 11.29 3.34
N GLU A 150 -4.81 10.91 2.53
CA GLU A 150 -4.55 9.53 2.10
C GLU A 150 -4.17 8.65 3.30
N ILE A 151 -3.29 9.15 4.17
CA ILE A 151 -2.91 8.47 5.43
C ILE A 151 -4.13 8.27 6.31
N ALA A 152 -4.96 9.31 6.45
CA ALA A 152 -6.15 9.23 7.27
C ALA A 152 -7.12 8.16 6.75
N GLN A 153 -7.37 8.13 5.44
CA GLN A 153 -8.24 7.13 4.82
C GLN A 153 -7.67 5.70 4.97
N LEU A 154 -6.35 5.52 4.83
CA LEU A 154 -5.70 4.23 5.08
C LEU A 154 -5.93 3.77 6.53
N LEU A 155 -5.64 4.64 7.51
CA LEU A 155 -5.79 4.33 8.93
C LEU A 155 -7.24 4.03 9.29
N ILE A 156 -8.20 4.81 8.77
CA ILE A 156 -9.62 4.52 8.96
C ILE A 156 -9.96 3.13 8.42
N LYS A 157 -9.52 2.79 7.20
CA LYS A 157 -9.81 1.49 6.60
C LYS A 157 -9.20 0.34 7.40
N LYS A 158 -7.90 0.42 7.72
CA LYS A 158 -7.16 -0.69 8.34
C LYS A 158 -7.49 -0.84 9.82
N VAL A 159 -7.40 0.26 10.56
CA VAL A 159 -7.40 0.22 12.02
C VAL A 159 -8.81 0.39 12.60
N LEU A 160 -9.67 1.20 11.96
CA LEU A 160 -11.06 1.30 12.40
C LEU A 160 -11.97 0.26 11.74
N LEU A 161 -12.08 0.25 10.41
CA LEU A 161 -13.09 -0.57 9.73
C LEU A 161 -12.75 -2.06 9.74
N ASN A 162 -11.49 -2.42 9.50
CA ASN A 162 -11.10 -3.83 9.48
C ASN A 162 -10.85 -4.40 10.88
N GLU A 163 -10.08 -3.71 11.72
CA GLU A 163 -9.72 -4.21 13.05
C GLU A 163 -10.81 -3.95 14.10
N TYR A 164 -11.13 -2.68 14.39
CA TYR A 164 -12.08 -2.36 15.47
C TYR A 164 -13.51 -2.79 15.15
N CYS A 165 -14.00 -2.49 13.94
CA CYS A 165 -15.33 -2.90 13.50
C CYS A 165 -15.38 -4.35 12.98
N ASP A 166 -14.28 -5.10 13.01
CA ASP A 166 -14.19 -6.48 12.51
C ASP A 166 -14.83 -6.68 11.13
N ASN A 167 -14.53 -5.78 10.19
CA ASN A 167 -15.08 -5.78 8.83
C ASN A 167 -16.63 -5.76 8.76
N PHE A 168 -17.33 -5.31 9.80
CA PHE A 168 -18.80 -5.35 9.91
C PHE A 168 -19.52 -4.78 8.67
N TYR A 169 -18.99 -3.68 8.12
CA TYR A 169 -19.58 -2.98 6.97
C TYR A 169 -19.23 -3.61 5.62
N LYS A 170 -18.24 -4.50 5.55
CA LYS A 170 -17.71 -5.05 4.29
C LYS A 170 -18.75 -5.84 3.49
N LYS A 171 -19.71 -6.47 4.17
CA LYS A 171 -20.81 -7.20 3.52
C LYS A 171 -22.01 -6.32 3.14
N GLN A 172 -22.04 -5.08 3.62
CA GLN A 172 -23.21 -4.19 3.53
C GLN A 172 -22.98 -3.01 2.59
N ALA A 173 -21.74 -2.54 2.46
CA ALA A 173 -21.36 -1.43 1.60
C ALA A 173 -20.48 -1.91 0.44
N ASN A 174 -20.78 -1.44 -0.77
CA ASN A 174 -19.97 -1.66 -1.97
C ASN A 174 -18.89 -0.59 -2.13
N THR A 175 -19.15 0.60 -1.56
CA THR A 175 -18.26 1.76 -1.68
C THR A 175 -18.16 2.47 -0.34
N ILE A 176 -17.01 3.12 -0.11
CA ILE A 176 -16.82 4.05 1.00
C ILE A 176 -16.74 5.46 0.40
N ASP A 177 -17.47 6.40 0.98
CA ASP A 177 -17.39 7.82 0.65
C ASP A 177 -16.73 8.56 1.81
N PHE A 178 -15.47 8.89 1.62
CA PHE A 178 -14.64 9.62 2.57
C PHE A 178 -14.87 11.13 2.40
N VAL A 179 -15.25 11.79 3.48
CA VAL A 179 -15.49 13.24 3.50
C VAL A 179 -14.62 13.88 4.58
N ASN A 180 -13.58 14.61 4.17
CA ASN A 180 -12.76 15.38 5.09
C ASN A 180 -13.47 16.68 5.45
N LEU A 181 -13.87 16.82 6.71
CA LEU A 181 -14.64 17.97 7.20
C LEU A 181 -13.85 19.28 7.24
N LYS A 182 -12.51 19.21 7.31
CA LYS A 182 -11.65 20.40 7.39
C LYS A 182 -11.48 21.07 6.03
N PHE A 183 -11.32 20.27 4.98
CA PHE A 183 -11.08 20.76 3.62
C PHE A 183 -12.30 20.61 2.69
N ASN A 184 -13.37 19.96 3.18
CA ASN A 184 -14.57 19.62 2.42
C ASN A 184 -14.24 18.84 1.12
N THR A 185 -13.21 17.98 1.19
CA THR A 185 -12.82 17.08 0.10
C THR A 185 -13.60 15.78 0.19
N HIS A 186 -13.91 15.21 -0.97
CA HIS A 186 -14.64 13.97 -1.12
C HIS A 186 -13.79 12.97 -1.89
N ASN A 187 -13.65 11.76 -1.36
CA ASN A 187 -13.02 10.65 -2.07
C ASN A 187 -13.90 9.40 -1.97
N LYS A 188 -14.37 8.91 -3.11
CA LYS A 188 -15.22 7.72 -3.17
C LYS A 188 -14.44 6.55 -3.73
N ILE A 189 -14.32 5.48 -2.95
CA ILE A 189 -13.58 4.27 -3.33
C ILE A 189 -14.47 3.02 -3.27
N VAL A 190 -14.05 1.97 -3.98
CA VAL A 190 -14.66 0.64 -3.87
C VAL A 190 -14.24 -0.01 -2.55
N TYR A 191 -15.21 -0.59 -1.84
CA TYR A 191 -14.98 -1.28 -0.58
C TYR A 191 -14.52 -2.72 -0.86
N ASN A 192 -13.23 -2.87 -1.20
CA ASN A 192 -12.54 -4.16 -1.34
C ASN A 192 -11.99 -4.65 0.01
#